data_AF-A0A9W8V8F1-F1
#
_entry.id   AF-A0A9W8V8F1-F1
#
_cell.length_a   1.000
_cell.length_b   1.000
_cell.length_c   1.000
_cell.angle_alpha   90.00
_cell.angle_beta   90.00
_cell.angle_gamma   90.00
#
_symmetry.space_group_name_H-M   'P 1'
#
loop_
_entity.id
_entity.type
_entity.pdbx_description
1 polymer ?
#
loop_
_entity_poly.entity_id
_entity_poly.type
_entity_poly.pdbx_seq_one_letter_code
_entity_poly.pdbx_strand_id
1 'polypeptide(L)'
;MKILAPLIAAHGDFSLGLTIREIFSIFYGWLDNHPTEAIVVQIKADGKGVNEQAVSNDVGALIKDKTRYWAIGETVPSLTQIKGKIQLVRRLGRPDADGAAETFGINALNWPENTQNEIKNTLINKNSTPVRLSIQDNYTFYDNGATALQKKTKYITDFVAKAVSSPKATTDPWFIGFSSYTTTGGIPDSNFNYAAKSLGGNKPMNEALEKCVKLQGGHGKPARVGTLLMDYPNWNSGTLIESIIYTNDLNLAG
;
A
#
# COMPACT_ATOMS: atom_id res chain seq x y z
N MET A 1 8.62 -7.26 -34.21
CA MET A 1 8.49 -7.16 -32.74
C MET A 1 8.88 -5.74 -32.36
N LYS A 2 7.91 -4.87 -32.01
CA LYS A 2 8.22 -3.50 -31.58
C LYS A 2 8.88 -3.64 -30.21
N ILE A 3 10.14 -3.21 -30.08
CA ILE A 3 10.79 -3.10 -28.77
C ILE A 3 10.11 -1.93 -28.08
N LEU A 4 9.11 -2.21 -27.25
CA LEU A 4 8.58 -1.22 -26.32
C LEU A 4 9.69 -0.87 -25.34
N ALA A 5 9.88 0.41 -25.07
CA ALA A 5 10.78 0.85 -24.02
C ALA A 5 10.40 0.14 -22.70
N PRO A 6 11.38 -0.23 -21.87
CA PRO A 6 11.09 -0.96 -20.64
C PRO A 6 10.19 -0.13 -19.73
N LEU A 7 9.22 -0.78 -19.08
CA LEU A 7 8.38 -0.14 -18.08
C LEU A 7 9.24 0.26 -16.88
N ILE A 8 9.26 1.56 -16.56
CA ILE A 8 10.09 2.15 -15.50
C ILE A 8 9.30 2.47 -14.23
N ALA A 9 9.98 2.48 -13.09
CA ALA A 9 9.46 3.05 -11.86
C ALA A 9 9.63 4.57 -11.86
N ALA A 10 8.60 5.28 -11.41
CA ALA A 10 8.54 6.74 -11.43
C ALA A 10 7.95 7.32 -10.13
N HIS A 11 8.22 8.59 -9.91
CA HIS A 11 7.55 9.45 -8.94
C HIS A 11 7.06 10.71 -9.68
N GLY A 12 5.78 10.72 -10.06
CA GLY A 12 5.26 11.69 -11.01
C GLY A 12 6.01 11.61 -12.34
N ASP A 13 6.58 12.73 -12.78
CA ASP A 13 7.34 12.81 -14.03
C ASP A 13 8.83 12.40 -13.88
N PHE A 14 9.26 12.01 -12.68
CA PHE A 14 10.66 11.68 -12.40
C PHE A 14 10.90 10.16 -12.43
N SER A 15 11.85 9.73 -13.26
CA SER A 15 12.32 8.33 -13.27
C SER A 15 13.15 8.02 -12.02
N LEU A 16 12.91 6.85 -11.41
CA LEU A 16 13.66 6.37 -10.25
C LEU A 16 14.90 5.55 -10.63
N GLY A 17 15.20 5.41 -11.93
CA GLY A 17 16.37 4.68 -12.40
C GLY A 17 16.27 3.15 -12.31
N LEU A 18 15.07 2.61 -12.05
CA LEU A 18 14.79 1.18 -12.02
C LEU A 18 13.66 0.83 -12.97
N THR A 19 13.75 -0.33 -13.60
CA THR A 19 12.64 -0.93 -14.35
C THR A 19 11.74 -1.74 -13.43
N ILE A 20 10.45 -1.87 -13.79
CA ILE A 20 9.51 -2.73 -13.06
C ILE A 20 9.96 -4.20 -13.10
N ARG A 21 10.62 -4.63 -14.20
CA ARG A 21 11.19 -5.98 -14.31
C ARG A 21 12.29 -6.23 -13.28
N GLU A 22 13.18 -5.27 -13.04
CA GLU A 22 14.23 -5.38 -12.02
C GLU A 22 13.62 -5.45 -10.61
N ILE A 23 12.65 -4.58 -10.31
CA ILE A 23 11.94 -4.58 -9.01
C ILE A 23 11.27 -5.93 -8.75
N PHE A 24 10.54 -6.47 -9.74
CA PHE A 24 9.92 -7.78 -9.60
C PHE A 24 10.96 -8.89 -9.39
N SER A 25 12.12 -8.81 -10.06
CA SER A 25 13.20 -9.78 -9.88
C SER A 25 13.76 -9.77 -8.46
N ILE A 26 13.86 -8.58 -7.84
CA ILE A 26 14.24 -8.43 -6.43
C ILE A 26 13.21 -9.11 -5.52
N PHE A 27 11.91 -8.88 -5.76
CA PHE A 27 10.83 -9.52 -4.98
C PHE A 27 10.85 -11.05 -5.10
N TYR A 28 11.06 -11.58 -6.30
CA TYR A 28 11.15 -13.03 -6.52
C TYR A 28 12.33 -13.62 -5.74
N GLY A 29 13.51 -13.00 -5.84
CA GLY A 29 14.69 -13.45 -5.11
C GLY A 29 14.50 -13.38 -3.58
N TRP A 30 13.79 -12.37 -3.09
CA TRP A 30 13.47 -12.28 -1.66
C TRP A 30 12.49 -13.38 -1.22
N LEU A 31 11.43 -13.64 -2.00
CA LEU A 31 10.46 -14.70 -1.72
C LEU A 31 11.08 -16.11 -1.78
N ASP A 32 12.02 -16.35 -2.70
CA ASP A 32 12.76 -17.61 -2.76
C ASP A 32 13.56 -17.88 -1.47
N ASN A 33 14.05 -16.81 -0.82
CA ASN A 33 14.75 -16.89 0.46
C ASN A 33 13.82 -16.83 1.70
N HIS A 34 12.57 -16.41 1.52
CA HIS A 34 11.57 -16.24 2.59
C HIS A 34 10.22 -16.86 2.18
N PRO A 35 10.15 -18.19 1.95
CA PRO A 35 8.99 -18.83 1.32
C PRO A 35 7.72 -18.83 2.18
N THR A 36 7.84 -18.53 3.48
CA THR A 36 6.69 -18.40 4.39
C THR A 36 6.02 -17.03 4.34
N GLU A 37 6.71 -16.04 3.76
CA GLU A 37 6.26 -14.67 3.65
C GLU A 37 5.44 -14.46 2.37
N ALA A 38 4.75 -13.33 2.31
CA ALA A 38 4.07 -12.88 1.11
C ALA A 38 4.32 -11.38 0.91
N ILE A 39 4.29 -10.92 -0.33
CA ILE A 39 4.41 -9.51 -0.67
C ILE A 39 3.07 -9.01 -1.19
N VAL A 40 2.67 -7.80 -0.82
CA VAL A 40 1.56 -7.10 -1.47
C VAL A 40 2.17 -6.01 -2.35
N VAL A 41 1.87 -6.03 -3.65
CA VAL A 41 2.32 -4.99 -4.58
C VAL A 41 1.12 -4.21 -5.09
N GLN A 42 1.13 -2.91 -4.85
CA GLN A 42 0.21 -1.96 -5.46
C GLN A 42 0.84 -1.38 -6.73
N ILE A 43 0.12 -1.39 -7.85
CA ILE A 43 0.60 -0.81 -9.11
C ILE A 43 -0.35 0.30 -9.58
N LYS A 44 0.22 1.44 -9.98
CA LYS A 44 -0.46 2.60 -10.57
C LYS A 44 0.34 3.05 -11.82
N ALA A 45 -0.34 3.53 -12.85
CA ALA A 45 0.30 4.31 -13.91
C ALA A 45 0.55 5.74 -13.42
N ASP A 46 1.82 6.17 -13.38
CA ASP A 46 2.22 7.46 -12.83
C ASP A 46 3.04 8.27 -13.83
N GLY A 47 2.79 9.58 -13.89
CA GLY A 47 3.38 10.50 -14.86
C GLY A 47 2.37 11.11 -15.84
N LYS A 48 2.69 12.31 -16.30
CA LYS A 48 1.85 13.09 -17.21
C LYS A 48 1.79 12.45 -18.60
N GLY A 49 0.58 12.23 -19.11
CA GLY A 49 0.36 11.70 -20.46
C GLY A 49 0.67 10.21 -20.61
N VAL A 50 0.87 9.49 -19.50
CA VAL A 50 1.07 8.04 -19.52
C VAL A 50 -0.19 7.35 -20.02
N ASN A 51 -0.02 6.40 -20.94
CA ASN A 51 -1.09 5.52 -21.38
C ASN A 51 -1.26 4.37 -20.37
N GLU A 52 -2.26 4.49 -19.50
CA GLU A 52 -2.55 3.49 -18.46
C GLU A 52 -2.79 2.08 -19.02
N GLN A 53 -3.46 1.96 -20.17
CA GLN A 53 -3.73 0.66 -20.79
C GLN A 53 -2.44 -0.01 -21.27
N ALA A 54 -1.51 0.76 -21.84
CA ALA A 54 -0.19 0.25 -22.23
C ALA A 54 0.59 -0.24 -20.99
N VAL A 55 0.57 0.53 -19.90
CA VAL A 55 1.18 0.11 -18.63
C VAL A 55 0.55 -1.18 -18.12
N SER A 56 -0.78 -1.30 -18.15
CA SER A 56 -1.50 -2.51 -17.75
C SER A 56 -1.06 -3.72 -18.58
N ASN A 57 -1.01 -3.58 -19.90
CA ASN A 57 -0.57 -4.63 -20.82
C ASN A 57 0.86 -5.09 -20.53
N ASP A 58 1.79 -4.15 -20.30
CA ASP A 58 3.18 -4.45 -20.00
C ASP A 58 3.34 -5.16 -18.65
N VAL A 59 2.62 -4.72 -17.61
CA VAL A 59 2.57 -5.39 -16.31
C VAL A 59 2.00 -6.81 -16.46
N GLY A 60 0.92 -6.97 -17.23
CA GLY A 60 0.32 -8.27 -17.52
C GLY A 60 1.31 -9.23 -18.18
N ALA A 61 2.08 -8.75 -19.17
CA ALA A 61 3.12 -9.55 -19.81
C ALA A 61 4.22 -9.98 -18.82
N LEU A 62 4.71 -9.05 -17.99
CA LEU A 62 5.71 -9.35 -16.95
C LEU A 62 5.23 -10.39 -15.93
N ILE A 63 3.94 -10.36 -15.57
CA ILE A 63 3.33 -11.31 -14.65
C ILE A 63 3.14 -12.68 -15.32
N LYS A 64 2.69 -12.72 -16.58
CA LYS A 64 2.50 -13.96 -17.35
C LYS A 64 3.81 -14.74 -17.52
N ASP A 65 4.94 -14.07 -17.62
CA ASP A 65 6.26 -14.71 -17.67
C ASP A 65 6.65 -15.42 -16.35
N LYS A 66 6.00 -15.09 -15.23
CA LYS A 66 6.39 -15.49 -13.87
C LYS A 66 5.20 -15.85 -12.97
N THR A 67 4.15 -16.46 -13.53
CA THR A 67 2.86 -16.72 -12.85
C THR A 67 2.96 -17.42 -11.49
N ARG A 68 3.97 -18.28 -11.27
CA ARG A 68 4.17 -18.97 -9.98
C ARG A 68 4.27 -18.01 -8.78
N TYR A 69 4.78 -16.80 -9.01
CA TYR A 69 4.97 -15.80 -7.96
C TYR A 69 3.77 -14.90 -7.76
N TRP A 70 2.70 -14.99 -8.56
CA TRP A 70 1.62 -14.01 -8.53
C TRP A 70 0.30 -14.62 -8.09
N ALA A 71 -0.34 -13.98 -7.12
CA ALA A 71 -1.74 -14.15 -6.77
C ALA A 71 -2.53 -13.01 -7.42
N ILE A 72 -3.27 -13.36 -8.49
CA ILE A 72 -4.06 -12.43 -9.31
C ILE A 72 -5.56 -12.54 -9.05
N GLY A 73 -5.97 -13.17 -7.95
CA GLY A 73 -7.37 -13.20 -7.52
C GLY A 73 -7.87 -11.82 -7.08
N GLU A 74 -9.19 -11.62 -7.13
CA GLU A 74 -9.84 -10.36 -6.80
C GLU A 74 -10.39 -10.29 -5.37
N THR A 75 -10.21 -11.34 -4.56
CA THR A 75 -10.63 -11.42 -3.15
C THR A 75 -9.47 -11.13 -2.19
N VAL A 76 -9.74 -10.72 -0.94
CA VAL A 76 -8.70 -10.66 0.09
C VAL A 76 -8.23 -12.09 0.39
N PRO A 77 -6.94 -12.42 0.15
CA PRO A 77 -6.44 -13.76 0.41
C PRO A 77 -6.17 -13.98 1.90
N SER A 78 -6.26 -15.22 2.34
CA SER A 78 -5.58 -15.69 3.55
C SER A 78 -4.08 -15.82 3.29
N LEU A 79 -3.25 -15.70 4.34
CA LEU A 79 -1.81 -15.87 4.20
C LEU A 79 -1.45 -17.23 3.59
N THR A 80 -2.13 -18.31 4.01
CA THR A 80 -1.92 -19.67 3.47
C THR A 80 -2.10 -19.76 1.95
N GLN A 81 -2.99 -18.96 1.37
CA GLN A 81 -3.21 -18.94 -0.09
C GLN A 81 -2.06 -18.26 -0.86
N ILE A 82 -1.28 -17.40 -0.20
CA ILE A 82 -0.30 -16.51 -0.87
C ILE A 82 1.13 -16.58 -0.31
N LYS A 83 1.45 -17.53 0.59
CA LYS A 83 2.86 -17.77 0.99
C LYS A 83 3.73 -18.03 -0.23
N GLY A 84 4.88 -17.37 -0.31
CA GLY A 84 5.81 -17.41 -1.45
C GLY A 84 5.31 -16.66 -2.68
N LYS A 85 4.24 -15.85 -2.57
CA LYS A 85 3.63 -15.13 -3.69
C LYS A 85 3.48 -13.64 -3.41
N ILE A 86 3.17 -12.93 -4.49
CA ILE A 86 2.86 -11.52 -4.56
C ILE A 86 1.36 -11.38 -4.83
N GLN A 87 0.62 -10.79 -3.89
CA GLN A 87 -0.76 -10.37 -4.14
C GLN A 87 -0.76 -9.02 -4.86
N LEU A 88 -1.39 -8.98 -6.03
CA LEU A 88 -1.55 -7.73 -6.79
C LEU A 88 -2.74 -6.92 -6.27
N VAL A 89 -2.53 -5.63 -6.04
CA VAL A 89 -3.57 -4.59 -5.88
C VAL A 89 -3.39 -3.58 -7.01
N ARG A 90 -4.40 -3.38 -7.87
CA ARG A 90 -4.24 -2.55 -9.07
C ARG A 90 -5.01 -1.23 -8.98
N ARG A 91 -4.31 -0.12 -9.21
CA ARG A 91 -4.87 1.21 -9.52
C ARG A 91 -4.81 1.47 -11.03
N LEU A 92 -4.96 0.42 -11.83
CA LEU A 92 -5.04 0.47 -13.27
C LEU A 92 -6.04 -0.57 -13.82
N GLY A 93 -6.44 -0.40 -15.07
CA GLY A 93 -7.30 -1.34 -15.82
C GLY A 93 -6.70 -2.74 -15.95
N ARG A 94 -7.46 -3.68 -16.50
CA ARG A 94 -6.94 -5.04 -16.83
C ARG A 94 -6.19 -5.01 -18.17
N PRO A 95 -5.23 -5.92 -18.40
CA PRO A 95 -4.61 -6.10 -19.70
C PRO A 95 -5.66 -6.44 -20.77
N ASP A 96 -5.50 -5.94 -21.99
CA ASP A 96 -6.41 -6.21 -23.12
C ASP A 96 -6.37 -7.69 -23.54
N ALA A 97 -5.23 -8.33 -23.32
CA ALA A 97 -5.01 -9.74 -23.64
C ALA A 97 -5.76 -10.68 -22.68
N ASP A 98 -6.30 -10.17 -21.58
CA ASP A 98 -7.05 -10.96 -20.61
C ASP A 98 -8.52 -10.99 -21.03
N GLY A 99 -9.12 -12.18 -21.02
CA GLY A 99 -10.53 -12.33 -21.32
C GLY A 99 -11.42 -11.58 -20.31
N ALA A 100 -12.65 -11.24 -20.68
CA ALA A 100 -13.58 -10.55 -19.78
C ALA A 100 -13.79 -11.27 -18.43
N ALA A 101 -13.57 -12.59 -18.39
CA ALA A 101 -13.71 -13.46 -17.23
C ALA A 101 -12.41 -13.69 -16.43
N GLU A 102 -11.26 -13.13 -16.86
CA GLU A 102 -9.99 -13.32 -16.17
C GLU A 102 -9.76 -12.26 -15.08
N THR A 103 -9.30 -12.73 -13.93
CA THR A 103 -8.98 -11.91 -12.75
C THR A 103 -7.57 -11.34 -12.89
N PHE A 104 -7.38 -10.09 -12.47
CA PHE A 104 -6.07 -9.43 -12.51
C PHE A 104 -5.82 -8.63 -11.22
N GLY A 105 -5.77 -9.34 -10.09
CA GLY A 105 -5.55 -8.75 -8.77
C GLY A 105 -6.76 -7.98 -8.22
N ILE A 106 -6.62 -7.53 -6.98
CA ILE A 106 -7.66 -6.77 -6.28
C ILE A 106 -7.82 -5.41 -6.96
N ASN A 107 -9.03 -5.11 -7.41
CA ASN A 107 -9.37 -3.86 -8.07
C ASN A 107 -9.31 -2.68 -7.07
N ALA A 108 -8.55 -1.64 -7.38
CA ALA A 108 -8.48 -0.42 -6.59
C ALA A 108 -8.54 0.83 -7.48
N LEU A 109 -9.19 0.73 -8.65
CA LEU A 109 -9.30 1.81 -9.65
C LEU A 109 -9.93 3.09 -9.08
N ASN A 110 -10.96 2.97 -8.24
CA ASN A 110 -11.66 4.10 -7.63
C ASN A 110 -10.92 4.62 -6.38
N TRP A 111 -9.60 4.75 -6.49
CA TRP A 111 -8.76 5.22 -5.39
C TRP A 111 -9.13 6.65 -4.99
N PRO A 112 -9.33 6.96 -3.70
CA PRO A 112 -9.71 8.31 -3.28
C PRO A 112 -8.62 9.34 -3.58
N GLU A 113 -9.02 10.47 -4.16
CA GLU A 113 -8.11 11.59 -4.43
C GLU A 113 -7.96 12.47 -3.18
N ASN A 114 -6.76 12.51 -2.61
CA ASN A 114 -6.38 13.30 -1.43
C ASN A 114 -7.40 13.25 -0.28
N THR A 115 -7.94 12.06 0.02
CA THR A 115 -9.01 11.90 1.01
C THR A 115 -9.04 10.50 1.62
N GLN A 116 -9.92 10.31 2.60
CA GLN A 116 -10.25 9.01 3.17
C GLN A 116 -11.58 8.52 2.59
N ASN A 117 -11.60 7.31 2.01
CA ASN A 117 -12.84 6.70 1.51
C ASN A 117 -12.77 5.16 1.47
N GLU A 118 -13.91 4.52 1.23
CA GLU A 118 -13.99 3.08 0.97
C GLU A 118 -14.13 2.79 -0.52
N ILE A 119 -13.38 1.80 -0.99
CA ILE A 119 -13.56 1.18 -2.31
C ILE A 119 -14.38 -0.09 -2.10
N LYS A 120 -15.48 -0.21 -2.84
CA LYS A 120 -16.32 -1.41 -2.86
C LYS A 120 -16.34 -1.94 -4.28
N ASN A 121 -15.76 -3.12 -4.49
CA ASN A 121 -15.67 -3.71 -5.81
C ASN A 121 -16.77 -4.73 -6.05
N THR A 122 -17.33 -4.73 -7.25
CA THR A 122 -18.03 -5.91 -7.77
C THR A 122 -16.98 -6.86 -8.35
N LEU A 123 -17.06 -8.13 -7.96
CA LEU A 123 -16.13 -9.16 -8.42
C LEU A 123 -16.62 -9.80 -9.71
N ILE A 124 -15.69 -10.34 -10.52
CA ILE A 124 -16.04 -11.16 -11.68
C ILE A 124 -16.86 -12.39 -11.22
N ASN A 125 -16.40 -13.08 -10.18
CA ASN A 125 -17.18 -14.13 -9.53
C ASN A 125 -18.15 -13.52 -8.50
N LYS A 126 -19.43 -13.43 -8.85
CA LYS A 126 -20.50 -12.89 -8.00
C LYS A 126 -20.80 -13.72 -6.75
N ASN A 127 -20.33 -14.97 -6.69
CA ASN A 127 -20.51 -15.84 -5.53
C ASN A 127 -19.42 -15.65 -4.47
N SER A 128 -18.35 -14.89 -4.78
CA SER A 128 -17.28 -14.59 -3.83
C SER A 128 -17.63 -13.41 -2.93
N THR A 129 -17.06 -13.37 -1.72
CA THR A 129 -17.19 -12.23 -0.81
C THR A 129 -16.53 -10.98 -1.42
N PRO A 130 -17.28 -9.88 -1.63
CA PRO A 130 -16.73 -8.66 -2.20
C PRO A 130 -15.60 -8.06 -1.36
N VAL A 131 -14.55 -7.57 -2.02
CA VAL A 131 -13.50 -6.83 -1.34
C VAL A 131 -13.95 -5.42 -1.03
N ARG A 132 -13.75 -5.03 0.22
CA ARG A 132 -13.84 -3.67 0.70
C ARG A 132 -12.44 -3.20 1.07
N LEU A 133 -12.02 -2.05 0.57
CA LEU A 133 -10.79 -1.38 0.99
C LEU A 133 -11.18 -0.10 1.72
N SER A 134 -10.70 0.12 2.94
CA SER A 134 -10.80 1.43 3.59
C SER A 134 -9.46 2.11 3.45
N ILE A 135 -9.43 3.25 2.77
CA ILE A 135 -8.21 3.95 2.41
C ILE A 135 -8.14 5.28 3.14
N GLN A 136 -7.00 5.62 3.74
CA GLN A 136 -6.65 7.01 4.07
C GLN A 136 -5.43 7.43 3.26
N ASP A 137 -5.66 8.34 2.32
CA ASP A 137 -4.61 8.85 1.42
C ASP A 137 -4.74 10.38 1.25
N ASN A 138 -4.78 11.10 2.37
CA ASN A 138 -4.59 12.56 2.36
C ASN A 138 -3.11 12.87 2.14
N TYR A 139 -2.64 12.81 0.90
CA TYR A 139 -1.22 12.94 0.55
C TYR A 139 -0.78 14.38 0.27
N THR A 140 -1.66 15.38 0.23
CA THR A 140 -1.24 16.78 0.04
C THR A 140 -2.03 17.78 0.87
N PHE A 141 -1.32 18.78 1.40
CA PHE A 141 -1.87 19.85 2.24
C PHE A 141 -1.38 21.22 1.77
N TYR A 142 -2.23 22.23 1.89
CA TYR A 142 -1.79 23.61 1.65
C TYR A 142 -0.94 24.16 2.81
N ASP A 143 -1.24 23.75 4.05
CA ASP A 143 -0.42 24.12 5.23
C ASP A 143 0.99 23.55 5.16
N ASN A 144 1.92 24.04 6.00
CA ASN A 144 3.30 23.54 6.11
C ASN A 144 3.75 23.31 7.54
N GLY A 145 4.94 22.71 7.68
CA GLY A 145 5.67 22.56 8.93
C GLY A 145 4.84 21.85 9.99
N ALA A 146 4.89 22.37 11.22
CA ALA A 146 4.16 21.82 12.36
C ALA A 146 2.65 21.66 12.12
N THR A 147 2.01 22.61 11.43
CA THR A 147 0.56 22.58 11.18
C THR A 147 0.17 21.41 10.27
N ALA A 148 0.89 21.24 9.15
CA ALA A 148 0.63 20.11 8.24
C ALA A 148 0.91 18.76 8.93
N LEU A 149 2.01 18.69 9.68
CA LEU A 149 2.41 17.51 10.46
C LEU A 149 1.33 17.10 11.45
N GLN A 150 0.79 18.04 12.23
CA GLN A 150 -0.29 17.77 13.18
C GLN A 150 -1.57 17.30 12.46
N LYS A 151 -1.96 17.94 11.35
CA LYS A 151 -3.14 17.55 10.57
C LYS A 151 -3.03 16.12 10.03
N LYS A 152 -1.93 15.80 9.33
CA LYS A 152 -1.73 14.45 8.81
C LYS A 152 -1.61 13.41 9.92
N THR A 153 -0.92 13.74 11.03
CA THR A 153 -0.79 12.85 12.19
C THR A 153 -2.16 12.51 12.75
N LYS A 154 -3.04 13.51 12.90
CA LYS A 154 -4.42 13.29 13.33
C LYS A 154 -5.16 12.36 12.36
N TYR A 155 -5.08 12.61 11.05
CA TYR A 155 -5.79 11.78 10.07
C TYR A 155 -5.34 10.31 10.10
N ILE A 156 -4.04 10.04 10.21
CA ILE A 156 -3.57 8.65 10.21
C ILE A 156 -3.85 7.95 11.56
N THR A 157 -3.78 8.67 12.67
CA THR A 157 -4.08 8.10 14.00
C THR A 157 -5.58 7.87 14.21
N ASP A 158 -6.45 8.76 13.71
CA ASP A 158 -7.90 8.54 13.67
C ASP A 158 -8.24 7.31 12.79
N PHE A 159 -7.54 7.13 11.66
CA PHE A 159 -7.70 5.97 10.79
C PHE A 159 -7.29 4.65 11.47
N VAL A 160 -6.18 4.65 12.21
CA VAL A 160 -5.77 3.51 13.04
C VAL A 160 -6.83 3.20 14.10
N ALA A 161 -7.37 4.21 14.78
CA ALA A 161 -8.43 4.03 15.77
C ALA A 161 -9.70 3.43 15.14
N LYS A 162 -10.05 3.82 13.91
CA LYS A 162 -11.13 3.20 13.13
C LYS A 162 -10.84 1.72 12.85
N ALA A 163 -9.62 1.37 12.44
CA ALA A 163 -9.25 -0.02 12.15
C ALA A 163 -9.33 -0.93 13.39
N VAL A 164 -8.89 -0.40 14.54
CA VAL A 164 -8.89 -1.10 15.84
C VAL A 164 -10.30 -1.32 16.37
N SER A 165 -11.16 -0.30 16.28
CA SER A 165 -12.54 -0.36 16.77
C SER A 165 -13.49 -1.12 15.84
N SER A 166 -13.09 -1.38 14.60
CA SER A 166 -13.92 -2.10 13.65
C SER A 166 -14.07 -3.57 14.07
N PRO A 167 -15.29 -4.16 14.04
CA PRO A 167 -15.53 -5.57 14.34
C PRO A 167 -14.65 -6.49 13.48
N LYS A 168 -14.41 -7.74 13.90
CA LYS A 168 -13.73 -8.77 13.08
C LYS A 168 -14.77 -9.63 12.37
N ALA A 169 -15.24 -9.21 11.20
CA ALA A 169 -16.16 -9.94 10.32
C ALA A 169 -15.50 -10.29 8.98
N THR A 170 -16.01 -11.34 8.32
CA THR A 170 -15.53 -11.77 6.99
C THR A 170 -15.72 -10.71 5.89
N THR A 171 -16.59 -9.73 6.12
CA THR A 171 -16.87 -8.59 5.22
C THR A 171 -16.16 -7.30 5.63
N ASP A 172 -15.18 -7.39 6.53
CA ASP A 172 -14.44 -6.21 6.96
C ASP A 172 -13.61 -5.63 5.84
N PRO A 173 -13.46 -4.30 5.82
CA PRO A 173 -12.54 -3.70 4.90
C PRO A 173 -11.09 -4.05 5.26
N TRP A 174 -10.27 -4.24 4.24
CA TRP A 174 -8.83 -4.14 4.39
C TRP A 174 -8.48 -2.66 4.57
N PHE A 175 -7.97 -2.31 5.75
CA PHE A 175 -7.52 -0.97 6.09
C PHE A 175 -6.12 -0.71 5.52
N ILE A 176 -5.99 0.32 4.68
CA ILE A 176 -4.72 0.76 4.09
C ILE A 176 -4.57 2.27 4.35
N GLY A 177 -3.58 2.65 5.15
CA GLY A 177 -3.38 4.04 5.57
C GLY A 177 -1.98 4.55 5.20
N PHE A 178 -1.91 5.74 4.63
CA PHE A 178 -0.64 6.39 4.28
C PHE A 178 -0.29 7.43 5.35
N SER A 179 0.91 7.35 5.90
CA SER A 179 1.47 8.42 6.76
C SER A 179 2.25 9.46 5.95
N SER A 180 2.69 9.12 4.74
CA SER A 180 3.37 10.01 3.79
C SER A 180 2.45 11.11 3.25
N TYR A 181 3.05 12.26 2.92
CA TYR A 181 2.38 13.41 2.33
C TYR A 181 3.39 14.46 1.83
N THR A 182 2.89 15.42 1.06
CA THR A 182 3.58 16.62 0.58
C THR A 182 2.82 17.88 0.99
N THR A 183 3.45 19.05 0.86
CA THR A 183 2.80 20.35 1.10
C THR A 183 2.99 21.31 -0.07
N THR A 184 2.04 22.22 -0.30
CA THR A 184 1.99 23.07 -1.50
C THR A 184 1.86 24.57 -1.23
N GLY A 185 1.45 25.00 -0.04
CA GLY A 185 1.54 26.42 0.32
C GLY A 185 2.98 26.79 0.69
N GLY A 186 3.35 28.07 0.63
CA GLY A 186 4.64 28.55 1.16
C GLY A 186 5.90 27.83 0.66
N ILE A 187 6.94 27.80 1.50
CA ILE A 187 8.16 27.00 1.26
C ILE A 187 7.90 25.61 1.87
N PRO A 188 7.79 24.55 1.05
CA PRO A 188 7.51 23.22 1.56
C PRO A 188 8.72 22.67 2.33
N ASP A 189 8.44 22.03 3.45
CA ASP A 189 9.40 21.15 4.12
C ASP A 189 9.56 19.86 3.30
N SER A 190 10.72 19.21 3.43
CA SER A 190 10.94 17.93 2.73
C SER A 190 10.09 16.80 3.36
N ASN A 191 9.67 15.84 2.53
CA ASN A 191 8.99 14.62 3.03
C ASN A 191 9.84 13.90 4.09
N PHE A 192 11.17 13.95 3.95
CA PHE A 192 12.10 13.44 4.95
C PHE A 192 11.97 14.14 6.31
N ASN A 193 11.89 15.48 6.33
CA ASN A 193 11.72 16.23 7.56
C ASN A 193 10.39 15.86 8.23
N TYR A 194 9.29 15.77 7.46
CA TYR A 194 8.00 15.35 8.00
C TYR A 194 8.03 13.93 8.58
N ALA A 195 8.68 12.99 7.90
CA ALA A 195 8.77 11.60 8.32
C ALA A 195 9.65 11.40 9.56
N ALA A 196 10.80 12.08 9.63
CA ALA A 196 11.91 11.71 10.51
C ALA A 196 12.51 12.85 11.37
N LYS A 197 12.06 14.11 11.22
CA LYS A 197 12.58 15.25 12.01
C LYS A 197 11.46 15.96 12.78
N SER A 198 11.80 16.44 13.98
CA SER A 198 10.89 17.25 14.77
C SER A 198 10.68 18.61 14.10
N LEU A 199 9.42 19.03 13.96
CA LEU A 199 9.05 20.32 13.35
C LEU A 199 8.21 21.14 14.33
N GLY A 200 8.69 22.34 14.68
CA GLY A 200 8.02 23.24 15.63
C GLY A 200 7.74 22.59 16.99
N GLY A 201 8.66 21.76 17.49
CA GLY A 201 8.52 21.02 18.76
C GLY A 201 7.64 19.77 18.70
N ASN A 202 7.01 19.47 17.56
CA ASN A 202 6.23 18.25 17.38
C ASN A 202 7.14 17.06 17.04
N LYS A 203 6.75 15.88 17.50
CA LYS A 203 7.40 14.61 17.11
C LYS A 203 7.21 14.37 15.61
N PRO A 204 8.21 13.80 14.92
CA PRO A 204 8.07 13.42 13.52
C PRO A 204 6.97 12.39 13.30
N MET A 205 6.47 12.28 12.07
CA MET A 205 5.36 11.39 11.70
C MET A 205 5.60 9.94 12.13
N ASN A 206 6.79 9.40 11.84
CA ASN A 206 7.09 7.99 12.13
C ASN A 206 7.06 7.71 13.64
N GLU A 207 7.62 8.60 14.46
CA GLU A 207 7.61 8.47 15.92
C GLU A 207 6.19 8.67 16.49
N ALA A 208 5.44 9.63 15.97
CA ALA A 208 4.06 9.87 16.40
C ALA A 208 3.15 8.68 16.09
N LEU A 209 3.28 8.09 14.89
CA LEU A 209 2.54 6.90 14.50
C LEU A 209 2.98 5.67 15.31
N GLU A 210 4.29 5.51 15.59
CA GLU A 210 4.80 4.44 16.45
C GLU A 210 4.13 4.48 17.82
N LYS A 211 4.12 5.67 18.44
CA LYS A 211 3.46 5.87 19.73
C LYS A 211 1.97 5.51 19.66
N CYS A 212 1.28 5.90 18.58
CA CYS A 212 -0.13 5.56 18.38
C CYS A 212 -0.33 4.05 18.33
N VAL A 213 0.45 3.32 17.52
CA VAL A 213 0.37 1.87 17.35
C VAL A 213 0.63 1.14 18.67
N LYS A 214 1.69 1.52 19.40
CA LYS A 214 2.04 0.93 20.71
C LYS A 214 0.94 1.09 21.77
N LEU A 215 0.09 2.12 21.66
CA LEU A 215 -1.05 2.29 22.57
C LEU A 215 -2.19 1.30 22.27
N GLN A 216 -2.33 0.86 21.01
CA GLN A 216 -3.41 -0.04 20.60
C GLN A 216 -3.10 -1.49 20.98
N GLY A 217 -1.86 -1.94 20.75
CA GLY A 217 -1.47 -3.32 20.98
C GLY A 217 0.04 -3.53 21.01
N GLY A 218 0.43 -4.80 21.12
CA GLY A 218 1.81 -5.26 21.21
C GLY A 218 1.87 -6.74 21.56
N HIS A 219 3.04 -7.23 21.97
CA HIS A 219 3.22 -8.63 22.35
C HIS A 219 2.17 -9.10 23.36
N GLY A 220 1.42 -10.15 23.01
CA GLY A 220 0.35 -10.71 23.85
C GLY A 220 -0.93 -9.88 23.92
N LYS A 221 -0.99 -8.73 23.23
CA LYS A 221 -2.17 -7.84 23.15
C LYS A 221 -2.38 -7.42 21.69
N PRO A 222 -2.95 -8.30 20.84
CA PRO A 222 -3.09 -8.00 19.42
C PRO A 222 -4.09 -6.87 19.16
N ALA A 223 -3.84 -6.09 18.11
CA ALA A 223 -4.71 -5.01 17.65
C ALA A 223 -4.65 -4.91 16.12
N ARG A 224 -5.81 -4.77 15.46
CA ARG A 224 -5.84 -4.58 14.01
C ARG A 224 -5.58 -3.12 13.66
N VAL A 225 -4.33 -2.77 13.38
CA VAL A 225 -3.94 -1.40 12.99
C VAL A 225 -3.99 -1.14 11.47
N GLY A 226 -4.15 -2.20 10.67
CA GLY A 226 -4.19 -2.12 9.19
C GLY A 226 -2.81 -2.20 8.53
N THR A 227 -2.77 -2.05 7.21
CA THR A 227 -1.53 -1.89 6.44
C THR A 227 -1.16 -0.42 6.40
N LEU A 228 -0.07 -0.05 7.07
CA LEU A 228 0.38 1.34 7.19
C LEU A 228 1.60 1.57 6.28
N LEU A 229 1.46 2.48 5.32
CA LEU A 229 2.53 2.87 4.40
C LEU A 229 3.21 4.14 4.91
N MET A 230 4.54 4.13 4.93
CA MET A 230 5.36 5.20 5.50
C MET A 230 6.51 5.58 4.56
N ASP A 231 6.94 6.84 4.65
CA ASP A 231 8.17 7.29 4.02
C ASP A 231 9.38 6.96 4.90
N TYR A 232 10.50 6.66 4.23
CA TYR A 232 11.80 6.33 4.85
C TYR A 232 11.75 5.20 5.88
N PRO A 233 11.19 4.01 5.54
CA PRO A 233 11.13 2.86 6.45
C PRO A 233 12.52 2.34 6.88
N ASN A 234 13.56 2.65 6.11
CA ASN A 234 14.94 2.30 6.39
C ASN A 234 15.68 3.35 7.25
N TRP A 235 15.05 4.49 7.54
CA TRP A 235 15.68 5.51 8.36
C TRP A 235 15.51 5.19 9.84
N ASN A 236 16.59 5.38 10.61
CA ASN A 236 16.59 5.19 12.07
C ASN A 236 15.76 6.29 12.76
N SER A 237 14.44 6.17 12.64
CA SER A 237 13.43 7.07 13.22
C SER A 237 12.63 6.41 14.35
N GLY A 238 13.01 5.20 14.76
CA GLY A 238 12.35 4.45 15.82
C GLY A 238 12.11 2.99 15.45
N THR A 239 11.07 2.41 16.04
CA THR A 239 10.69 0.98 15.92
C THR A 239 9.26 0.82 15.39
N LEU A 240 8.81 1.72 14.51
CA LEU A 240 7.45 1.70 13.97
C LEU A 240 7.12 0.37 13.27
N ILE A 241 8.04 -0.14 12.45
CA ILE A 241 7.84 -1.39 11.71
C ILE A 241 7.65 -2.56 12.69
N GLU A 242 8.53 -2.69 13.67
CA GLU A 242 8.44 -3.70 14.71
C GLU A 242 7.16 -3.55 15.53
N SER A 243 6.76 -2.32 15.83
CA SER A 243 5.53 -2.04 16.57
C SER A 243 4.30 -2.51 15.81
N ILE A 244 4.24 -2.30 14.49
CA ILE A 244 3.17 -2.83 13.64
C ILE A 244 3.20 -4.36 13.67
N ILE A 245 4.37 -4.98 13.52
CA ILE A 245 4.53 -6.45 13.56
C ILE A 245 3.99 -7.01 14.89
N TYR A 246 4.33 -6.39 16.01
CA TYR A 246 3.94 -6.85 17.35
C TYR A 246 2.45 -6.70 17.67
N THR A 247 1.69 -5.96 16.87
CA THR A 247 0.23 -5.91 17.01
C THR A 247 -0.49 -7.12 16.41
N ASN A 248 0.19 -7.96 15.63
CA ASN A 248 -0.43 -9.14 15.04
C ASN A 248 -0.73 -10.21 16.09
N ASP A 249 -1.87 -10.89 15.92
CA ASP A 249 -2.22 -12.04 16.74
C ASP A 249 -1.38 -13.25 16.33
N LEU A 250 -0.66 -13.83 17.30
CA LEU A 250 0.18 -15.01 17.06
C LEU A 250 -0.63 -16.31 17.12
N ASN A 251 -1.88 -16.26 17.59
CA ASN A 251 -2.79 -17.41 17.51
C ASN A 251 -3.34 -17.52 16.09
N LEU A 252 -2.56 -18.14 15.21
CA LEU A 252 -2.93 -18.48 13.83
C LEU A 252 -3.94 -19.66 13.76
N ALA A 253 -4.78 -19.85 14.78
CA ALA A 253 -5.83 -20.87 14.76
C ALA A 253 -6.97 -20.41 13.83
N GLY A 254 -6.80 -20.68 12.54
CA GLY A 254 -7.77 -20.48 11.47
C GLY A 254 -7.41 -21.36 10.29
#